data_AF-A0A812QXP2-F1
#
_entry.id   AF-A0A812QXP2-F1
#
_cell.length_a   1.000
_cell.length_b   1.000
_cell.length_c   1.000
_cell.angle_alpha   90.00
_cell.angle_beta   90.00
_cell.angle_gamma   90.00
#
_symmetry.space_group_name_H-M   'P 1'
#
loop_
_entity.id
_entity.type
_entity.pdbx_description
1 polymer ?
#
loop_
_entity_poly.entity_id
_entity_poly.type
_entity_poly.pdbx_seq_one_letter_code
_entity_poly.pdbx_strand_id
1 'polypeptide(L)'
;MHVVHLACTADVLTSLLGELSDTCWPWPGNSRDARLECAWYSYKDYCQWWNIADRCERKVFTNEALRLDYATLSQKYMRAAASRHVVFWLQYLMDTLLADMVEPEDYLLWMRGVCTGLAEMESVQLLNGRYLGDDACAKLQQAYYLYRACFDRLASRSLSLGSTRWTARPKQHQLEHLVLDFACVLRTNPRHDANYMGEDAVRRAKILAVSSHPLYVSRHVLLKYALQVSLRYR
;
A
#
# COMPACT_ATOMS: atom_id res chain seq x y z
N MET A 1 11.53 -5.12 2.71
CA MET A 1 10.73 -3.92 2.42
C MET A 1 10.22 -3.88 0.96
N HIS A 2 9.63 -4.96 0.41
CA HIS A 2 9.34 -5.02 -1.04
C HIS A 2 7.92 -5.49 -1.38
N VAL A 3 7.37 -6.53 -0.73
CA VAL A 3 6.10 -7.13 -1.18
C VAL A 3 4.87 -6.31 -0.77
N VAL A 4 4.83 -5.80 0.46
CA VAL A 4 3.70 -5.00 0.97
C VAL A 4 3.64 -3.63 0.30
N HIS A 5 4.78 -2.93 0.22
CA HIS A 5 4.84 -1.61 -0.42
C HIS A 5 4.54 -1.67 -1.92
N LEU A 6 5.04 -2.68 -2.64
CA LEU A 6 4.81 -2.74 -4.08
C LEU A 6 3.40 -3.16 -4.50
N ALA A 7 2.60 -3.70 -3.58
CA ALA A 7 1.28 -4.18 -3.96
C ALA A 7 0.17 -3.48 -3.20
N CYS A 8 0.22 -3.47 -1.86
CA CYS A 8 -0.80 -2.78 -1.08
C CYS A 8 -0.67 -1.26 -1.27
N THR A 9 0.53 -0.72 -1.09
CA THR A 9 0.73 0.74 -1.21
C THR A 9 0.54 1.19 -2.65
N ALA A 10 1.07 0.49 -3.65
CA ALA A 10 0.87 0.88 -5.05
C ALA A 10 -0.61 0.92 -5.47
N ASP A 11 -1.41 -0.08 -5.10
CA ASP A 11 -2.86 -0.11 -5.42
C ASP A 11 -3.60 1.02 -4.70
N VAL A 12 -3.29 1.24 -3.42
CA VAL A 12 -3.91 2.30 -2.61
C VAL A 12 -3.54 3.69 -3.14
N LEU A 13 -2.26 3.92 -3.46
CA LEU A 13 -1.78 5.18 -4.03
C LEU A 13 -2.44 5.47 -5.38
N THR A 14 -2.56 4.45 -6.23
CA THR A 14 -3.25 4.57 -7.52
C THR A 14 -4.72 4.92 -7.33
N SER A 15 -5.39 4.28 -6.36
CA SER A 15 -6.79 4.55 -6.02
C SER A 15 -6.97 5.99 -5.52
N LEU A 16 -6.14 6.42 -4.56
CA LEU A 16 -6.15 7.77 -4.00
C LEU A 16 -5.92 8.84 -5.07
N LEU A 17 -4.87 8.69 -5.87
CA LEU A 17 -4.56 9.64 -6.96
C LEU A 17 -5.66 9.64 -8.02
N GLY A 18 -6.28 8.49 -8.29
CA GLY A 18 -7.44 8.39 -9.17
C GLY A 18 -8.64 9.17 -8.64
N GLU A 19 -8.99 9.02 -7.36
CA GLU A 19 -10.07 9.80 -6.71
C GLU A 19 -9.78 11.31 -6.75
N LEU A 20 -8.60 11.73 -6.29
CA LEU A 20 -8.23 13.16 -6.23
C LEU A 20 -8.12 13.82 -7.61
N SER A 21 -7.80 13.05 -8.64
CA SER A 21 -7.65 13.58 -10.01
C SER A 21 -8.94 13.48 -10.83
N ASP A 22 -10.01 12.88 -10.34
CA ASP A 22 -11.31 12.87 -11.03
C ASP A 22 -12.06 14.17 -10.87
N THR A 23 -11.89 14.83 -9.73
CA THR A 23 -12.46 16.14 -9.42
C THR A 23 -11.49 17.28 -9.79
N CYS A 24 -12.00 18.50 -9.93
CA CYS A 24 -11.17 19.72 -10.10
C CYS A 24 -10.50 20.20 -8.81
N TRP A 25 -10.78 19.52 -7.70
CA TRP A 25 -10.16 19.72 -6.40
C TRP A 25 -9.41 18.43 -6.03
N PRO A 26 -8.20 18.50 -5.44
CA PRO A 26 -7.49 19.70 -5.02
C PRO A 26 -6.68 20.37 -6.15
N TRP A 27 -6.54 19.72 -7.29
CA TRP A 27 -5.68 20.19 -8.37
C TRP A 27 -6.49 20.84 -9.51
N PRO A 28 -6.19 22.09 -9.88
CA PRO A 28 -6.90 22.76 -10.98
C PRO A 28 -6.55 22.10 -12.31
N GLY A 29 -7.49 22.16 -13.27
CA GLY A 29 -7.25 21.72 -14.64
C GLY A 29 -8.49 21.11 -15.30
N ASN A 30 -8.61 21.34 -16.61
CA ASN A 30 -9.75 20.88 -17.43
C ASN A 30 -9.65 19.40 -17.83
N SER A 31 -8.49 18.77 -17.63
CA SER A 31 -8.26 17.35 -17.94
C SER A 31 -7.57 16.66 -16.77
N ARG A 32 -7.74 15.33 -16.67
CA ARG A 32 -7.03 14.54 -15.64
C ARG A 32 -5.51 14.67 -15.79
N ASP A 33 -4.97 14.75 -17.02
CA ASP A 33 -3.54 14.95 -17.24
C ASP A 33 -3.03 16.27 -16.68
N ALA A 34 -3.78 17.37 -16.87
CA ALA A 34 -3.41 18.67 -16.29
C ALA A 34 -3.42 18.62 -14.74
N ARG A 35 -4.41 17.93 -14.16
CA ARG A 35 -4.49 17.76 -12.70
C ARG A 35 -3.37 16.88 -12.14
N LEU A 36 -2.99 15.82 -12.84
CA LEU A 36 -1.85 14.98 -12.49
C LEU A 36 -0.51 15.70 -12.66
N GLU A 37 -0.41 16.66 -13.58
CA GLU A 37 0.74 17.56 -13.69
C GLU A 37 0.84 18.44 -12.44
N CYS A 38 -0.25 19.06 -12.00
CA CYS A 38 -0.28 19.83 -10.75
C CYS A 38 0.05 18.96 -9.53
N ALA A 39 -0.48 17.74 -9.47
CA ALA A 39 -0.14 16.75 -8.43
C ALA A 39 1.36 16.45 -8.41
N TRP A 40 1.96 16.29 -9.60
CA TRP A 40 3.37 15.99 -9.76
C TRP A 40 4.25 17.14 -9.27
N TYR A 41 3.93 18.38 -9.61
CA TYR A 41 4.65 19.54 -9.10
C TYR A 41 4.50 19.68 -7.58
N SER A 42 3.30 19.47 -7.03
CA SER A 42 3.09 19.45 -5.57
C SER A 42 3.98 18.42 -4.86
N TYR A 43 4.10 17.21 -5.40
CA TYR A 43 4.99 16.18 -4.87
C TYR A 43 6.48 16.54 -5.02
N LYS A 44 6.85 17.17 -6.14
CA LYS A 44 8.21 17.64 -6.39
C LYS A 44 8.61 18.71 -5.38
N ASP A 45 7.74 19.68 -5.11
CA ASP A 45 7.97 20.75 -4.13
C ASP A 45 8.13 20.16 -2.72
N TYR A 46 7.28 19.19 -2.36
CA TYR A 46 7.43 18.42 -1.12
C TYR A 46 8.80 17.73 -1.06
N CYS A 47 9.21 17.03 -2.11
CA CYS A 47 10.52 16.35 -2.15
C CYS A 47 11.68 17.33 -2.02
N GLN A 48 11.58 18.53 -2.62
CA GLN A 48 12.59 19.57 -2.51
C GLN A 48 12.67 20.15 -1.09
N TRP A 49 11.51 20.44 -0.47
CA TRP A 49 11.44 20.92 0.92
C TRP A 49 12.16 19.96 1.87
N TRP A 50 11.92 18.66 1.73
CA TRP A 50 12.49 17.64 2.61
C TRP A 50 13.89 17.17 2.19
N ASN A 51 14.54 17.84 1.22
CA ASN A 51 15.88 17.51 0.72
C ASN A 51 16.02 16.05 0.23
N ILE A 52 14.99 15.56 -0.49
CA ILE A 52 14.90 14.22 -1.10
C ILE A 52 14.57 14.33 -2.60
N ALA A 53 15.13 15.34 -3.28
CA ALA A 53 14.81 15.64 -4.68
C ALA A 53 15.15 14.50 -5.67
N ASP A 54 16.07 13.59 -5.29
CA ASP A 54 16.39 12.38 -6.05
C ASP A 54 15.17 11.45 -6.21
N ARG A 55 14.18 11.56 -5.31
CA ARG A 55 12.93 10.78 -5.34
C ARG A 55 11.93 11.26 -6.38
N CYS A 56 12.15 12.43 -6.96
CA CYS A 56 11.28 13.05 -7.97
C CYS A 56 12.00 13.37 -9.30
N GLU A 57 13.10 12.70 -9.62
CA GLU A 57 13.82 12.91 -10.90
C GLU A 57 12.98 12.57 -12.14
N ARG A 58 12.04 11.62 -12.01
CA ARG A 58 11.16 11.17 -13.09
C ARG A 58 9.71 11.36 -12.70
N LYS A 59 8.91 11.87 -13.63
CA LYS A 59 7.46 12.00 -13.45
C LYS A 59 6.83 10.64 -13.16
N VAL A 60 6.27 10.49 -11.96
CA VAL A 60 5.63 9.23 -11.51
C VAL A 60 4.11 9.23 -11.62
N PHE A 61 3.49 10.40 -11.78
CA PHE A 61 2.04 10.51 -11.91
C PHE A 61 1.66 10.76 -13.37
N THR A 62 1.11 9.74 -14.01
CA THR A 62 0.58 9.81 -15.38
C THR A 62 -0.73 9.05 -15.45
N ASN A 63 -1.58 9.39 -16.42
CA ASN A 63 -2.79 8.62 -16.69
C ASN A 63 -2.51 7.14 -16.91
N GLU A 64 -1.41 6.81 -17.59
CA GLU A 64 -0.96 5.44 -17.82
C GLU A 64 -0.59 4.72 -16.51
N ALA A 65 0.11 5.40 -15.60
CA ALA A 65 0.48 4.85 -14.31
C ALA A 65 -0.73 4.59 -13.40
N LEU A 66 -1.85 5.30 -13.62
CA LEU A 66 -3.09 5.12 -12.88
C LEU A 66 -4.05 4.11 -13.51
N ARG A 67 -3.76 3.56 -14.70
CA ARG A 67 -4.60 2.51 -15.28
C ARG A 67 -4.50 1.25 -14.43
N LEU A 68 -5.64 0.80 -13.91
CA LEU A 68 -5.80 -0.45 -13.16
C LEU A 68 -5.75 -1.70 -14.05
N ASP A 69 -5.21 -1.61 -15.27
CA ASP A 69 -5.04 -2.78 -16.13
C ASP A 69 -4.01 -3.71 -15.48
N TYR A 70 -4.48 -4.92 -15.15
CA TYR A 70 -3.89 -5.91 -14.25
C TYR A 70 -2.45 -6.38 -14.58
N ALA A 71 -1.83 -5.87 -15.64
CA ALA A 71 -0.51 -6.27 -16.09
C ALA A 71 0.50 -5.12 -15.96
N THR A 72 1.40 -5.24 -14.99
CA THR A 72 2.81 -4.78 -15.07
C THR A 72 3.16 -3.28 -15.05
N LEU A 73 2.20 -2.34 -15.02
CA LEU A 73 2.53 -0.90 -15.00
C LEU A 73 2.91 -0.38 -13.60
N SER A 74 2.13 -0.59 -12.54
CA SER A 74 2.40 0.09 -11.24
C SER A 74 3.80 -0.20 -10.66
N GLN A 75 4.37 -1.39 -10.89
CA GLN A 75 5.73 -1.75 -10.43
C GLN A 75 6.85 -1.14 -11.27
N LYS A 76 6.63 -0.86 -12.57
CA LYS A 76 7.61 -0.21 -13.44
C LYS A 76 7.81 1.26 -13.08
N TYR A 77 6.75 1.96 -12.69
CA TYR A 77 6.77 3.40 -12.43
C TYR A 77 6.91 3.72 -10.94
N MET A 78 6.31 2.92 -10.05
CA MET A 78 6.31 3.16 -8.61
C MET A 78 7.15 2.10 -7.89
N ARG A 79 8.47 2.33 -7.83
CA ARG A 79 9.38 1.50 -7.03
C ARG A 79 9.00 1.58 -5.55
N ALA A 80 9.30 0.54 -4.78
CA ALA A 80 9.02 0.49 -3.34
C ALA A 80 9.56 1.75 -2.61
N ALA A 81 10.77 2.18 -2.96
CA ALA A 81 11.38 3.39 -2.41
C ALA A 81 10.58 4.67 -2.74
N ALA A 82 10.05 4.80 -3.96
CA ALA A 82 9.23 5.94 -4.34
C ALA A 82 7.86 5.90 -3.64
N SER A 83 7.23 4.73 -3.53
CA SER A 83 5.91 4.57 -2.89
C SER A 83 5.88 5.07 -1.45
N ARG A 84 6.97 4.90 -0.68
CA ARG A 84 7.11 5.45 0.68
C ARG A 84 6.92 6.96 0.69
N HIS A 85 7.68 7.67 -0.13
CA HIS A 85 7.70 9.13 -0.09
C HIS A 85 6.38 9.72 -0.59
N VAL A 86 5.74 9.04 -1.55
CA VAL A 86 4.39 9.38 -2.00
C VAL A 86 3.37 9.21 -0.88
N VAL A 87 3.45 8.16 -0.04
CA VAL A 87 2.55 8.00 1.12
C VAL A 87 2.69 9.17 2.10
N PHE A 88 3.92 9.54 2.47
CA PHE A 88 4.14 10.68 3.37
C PHE A 88 3.66 12.00 2.77
N TRP A 89 3.91 12.22 1.48
CA TRP A 89 3.38 13.39 0.78
C TRP A 89 1.85 13.41 0.74
N LEU A 90 1.19 12.28 0.47
CA LEU A 90 -0.28 12.22 0.46
C LEU A 90 -0.87 12.46 1.85
N GLN A 91 -0.24 11.96 2.92
CA GLN A 91 -0.64 12.30 4.28
C GLN A 91 -0.55 13.81 4.50
N TYR A 92 0.62 14.41 4.21
CA TYR A 92 0.84 15.85 4.33
C TYR A 92 -0.15 16.68 3.51
N LEU A 93 -0.41 16.26 2.26
CA LEU A 93 -1.38 16.90 1.37
C LEU A 93 -2.78 16.85 1.97
N MET A 94 -3.24 15.67 2.41
CA MET A 94 -4.57 15.52 3.01
C MET A 94 -4.72 16.32 4.31
N ASP A 95 -3.69 16.34 5.15
CA ASP A 95 -3.70 17.17 6.37
C ASP A 95 -3.80 18.66 6.04
N THR A 96 -3.06 19.13 5.03
CA THR A 96 -3.09 20.53 4.59
C THR A 96 -4.46 20.90 3.99
N LEU A 97 -5.00 20.04 3.12
CA LEU A 97 -6.28 20.28 2.45
C LEU A 97 -7.47 20.32 3.41
N LEU A 98 -7.39 19.54 4.49
CA LEU A 98 -8.47 19.41 5.46
C LEU A 98 -8.35 20.40 6.63
N ALA A 99 -7.20 21.04 6.82
CA ALA A 99 -6.96 21.96 7.93
C ALA A 99 -7.94 23.14 7.96
N ASP A 100 -8.30 23.66 6.79
CA ASP A 100 -9.18 24.83 6.64
C ASP A 100 -10.66 24.45 6.39
N MET A 101 -10.98 23.15 6.35
CA MET A 101 -12.35 22.69 6.12
C MET A 101 -13.12 22.63 7.44
N VAL A 102 -14.22 23.40 7.52
CA VAL A 102 -15.10 23.41 8.69
C VAL A 102 -15.84 22.06 8.83
N GLU A 103 -16.34 21.53 7.71
CA GLU A 103 -17.06 20.25 7.66
C GLU A 103 -16.58 19.44 6.44
N PRO A 104 -15.46 18.71 6.56
CA PRO A 104 -14.97 17.88 5.48
C PRO A 104 -15.91 16.70 5.22
N GLU A 105 -16.14 16.39 3.95
CA GLU A 105 -16.95 15.22 3.58
C GLU A 105 -16.33 13.91 4.11
N ASP A 106 -17.18 12.98 4.56
CA ASP A 106 -16.76 11.71 5.16
C ASP A 106 -15.72 10.95 4.31
N TYR A 107 -15.89 10.97 2.98
CA TYR A 107 -14.98 10.25 2.10
C TYR A 107 -13.56 10.84 2.13
N LEU A 108 -13.42 12.16 2.32
CA LEU A 108 -12.11 12.82 2.48
C LEU A 108 -11.45 12.43 3.80
N LEU A 109 -12.24 12.32 4.87
CA LEU A 109 -11.78 11.81 6.16
C LEU A 109 -11.30 10.37 6.06
N TRP A 110 -12.00 9.51 5.29
CA TRP A 110 -11.55 8.15 5.05
C TRP A 110 -10.25 8.12 4.22
N MET A 111 -10.12 8.95 3.18
CA MET A 111 -8.88 9.06 2.41
C MET A 111 -7.71 9.50 3.30
N ARG A 112 -7.92 10.49 4.16
CA ARG A 112 -6.94 10.92 5.17
C ARG A 112 -6.57 9.78 6.12
N GLY A 113 -7.54 9.02 6.60
CA GLY A 113 -7.32 7.87 7.48
C GLY A 113 -6.49 6.77 6.82
N VAL A 114 -6.72 6.48 5.55
CA VAL A 114 -5.87 5.57 4.76
C VAL A 114 -4.42 6.08 4.66
N CYS A 115 -4.24 7.35 4.28
CA CYS A 115 -2.90 7.96 4.18
C CYS A 115 -2.17 7.94 5.53
N THR A 116 -2.86 8.33 6.60
CA THR A 116 -2.33 8.38 7.97
C THR A 116 -1.94 6.99 8.46
N GLY A 117 -2.83 6.00 8.31
CA GLY A 117 -2.54 4.64 8.74
C GLY A 117 -1.34 4.04 7.99
N LEU A 118 -1.25 4.24 6.66
CA LEU A 118 -0.09 3.78 5.89
C LEU A 118 1.21 4.49 6.29
N ALA A 119 1.16 5.81 6.48
CA ALA A 119 2.33 6.59 6.84
C ALA A 119 2.84 6.27 8.26
N GLU A 120 1.94 6.12 9.23
CA GLU A 120 2.30 5.73 10.60
C GLU A 120 2.88 4.31 10.64
N MET A 121 2.32 3.37 9.87
CA MET A 121 2.90 2.04 9.75
C MET A 121 4.33 2.07 9.20
N GLU A 122 4.59 2.93 8.22
CA GLU A 122 5.93 3.10 7.65
C GLU A 122 6.88 3.79 8.64
N SER A 123 6.42 4.83 9.34
CA SER A 123 7.20 5.53 10.37
C SER A 123 7.63 4.59 11.49
N VAL A 124 6.73 3.75 12.01
CA VAL A 124 7.07 2.77 13.05
C VAL A 124 8.15 1.81 12.56
N GLN A 125 8.00 1.27 11.35
CA GLN A 125 8.99 0.37 10.74
C GLN A 125 10.34 1.06 10.48
N LEU A 126 10.35 2.38 10.23
CA LEU A 126 11.56 3.16 9.97
C LEU A 126 12.33 3.49 11.24
N LEU A 127 11.63 3.85 12.31
CA LEU A 127 12.19 4.31 13.59
C LEU A 127 12.68 3.17 14.48
N ASN A 128 12.23 1.93 14.23
CA ASN A 128 12.58 0.76 15.03
C ASN A 128 13.60 -0.14 14.33
N GLY A 129 14.32 -0.93 15.13
CA GLY A 129 15.26 -1.95 14.67
C GLY A 129 14.57 -3.21 14.15
N ARG A 130 15.27 -4.35 14.22
CA ARG A 130 14.71 -5.65 13.77
C ARG A 130 13.55 -6.14 14.63
N TYR A 131 13.50 -5.72 15.89
CA TYR A 131 12.46 -6.08 16.83
C TYR A 131 11.72 -4.83 17.29
N LEU A 132 10.42 -4.97 17.53
CA LEU A 132 9.54 -3.90 17.97
C LEU A 132 9.30 -4.02 19.48
N GLY A 133 9.40 -2.90 20.20
CA GLY A 133 8.95 -2.81 21.59
C GLY A 133 7.42 -2.77 21.68
N ASP A 134 6.88 -2.87 22.90
CA ASP A 134 5.44 -2.87 23.15
C ASP A 134 4.71 -1.66 22.57
N ASP A 135 5.24 -0.46 22.81
CA ASP A 135 4.66 0.79 22.28
C ASP A 135 4.66 0.82 20.76
N ALA A 136 5.73 0.31 20.13
CA ALA A 136 5.84 0.26 18.68
C ALA A 136 4.84 -0.74 18.07
N CYS A 137 4.65 -1.91 18.69
CA CYS A 137 3.64 -2.88 18.28
C CYS A 137 2.22 -2.30 18.39
N ALA A 138 1.89 -1.70 19.53
CA ALA A 138 0.58 -1.08 19.76
C ALA A 138 0.31 0.03 18.72
N LYS A 139 1.30 0.88 18.45
CA LYS A 139 1.19 1.95 17.45
C LYS A 139 1.02 1.39 16.04
N LEU A 140 1.77 0.35 15.66
CA LEU A 140 1.64 -0.31 14.37
C LEU A 140 0.25 -0.93 14.18
N GLN A 141 -0.26 -1.60 15.22
CA GLN A 141 -1.58 -2.21 15.22
C GLN A 141 -2.70 -1.18 15.09
N GLN A 142 -2.62 -0.08 15.84
CA GLN A 142 -3.59 1.03 15.74
C GLN A 142 -3.58 1.65 14.32
N ALA A 143 -2.39 1.90 13.77
CA ALA A 143 -2.24 2.44 12.42
C ALA A 143 -2.83 1.49 11.35
N TYR A 144 -2.62 0.18 11.51
CA TYR A 144 -3.24 -0.83 10.65
C TYR A 144 -4.76 -0.82 10.74
N TYR A 145 -5.35 -0.77 11.94
CA TYR A 145 -6.80 -0.73 12.09
C TYR A 145 -7.42 0.54 11.50
N LEU A 146 -6.78 1.70 11.69
CA LEU A 146 -7.19 2.95 11.06
C LEU A 146 -7.19 2.81 9.53
N TYR A 147 -6.07 2.36 8.96
CA TYR A 147 -5.96 2.10 7.52
C TYR A 147 -7.06 1.17 7.03
N ARG A 148 -7.25 0.02 7.72
CA ARG A 148 -8.17 -1.03 7.28
C ARG A 148 -9.62 -0.56 7.32
N ALA A 149 -10.03 0.07 8.42
CA ALA A 149 -11.39 0.59 8.58
C ALA A 149 -11.72 1.63 7.50
N CYS A 150 -10.81 2.58 7.23
CA CYS A 150 -11.02 3.59 6.21
C CYS A 150 -10.98 3.02 4.79
N PHE A 151 -10.09 2.06 4.52
CA PHE A 151 -10.03 1.35 3.23
C PHE A 151 -11.35 0.64 2.94
N ASP A 152 -11.93 -0.05 3.93
CA ASP A 152 -13.18 -0.78 3.76
C ASP A 152 -14.38 0.14 3.48
N ARG A 153 -14.40 1.33 4.09
CA ARG A 153 -15.40 2.37 3.80
C ARG A 153 -15.27 2.90 2.37
N LEU A 154 -14.04 3.20 1.92
CA LEU A 154 -13.78 3.67 0.56
C LEU A 154 -14.08 2.61 -0.50
N ALA A 155 -13.74 1.35 -0.23
CA ALA A 155 -14.09 0.22 -1.07
C ALA A 155 -15.62 0.08 -1.20
N SER A 156 -16.32 0.03 -0.07
CA SER A 156 -17.79 -0.06 -0.06
C SER A 156 -18.44 1.09 -0.82
N ARG A 157 -17.97 2.33 -0.62
CA ARG A 157 -18.44 3.51 -1.37
C ARG A 157 -18.17 3.36 -2.87
N SER A 158 -16.97 2.99 -3.26
CA SER A 158 -16.60 2.79 -4.67
C SER A 158 -17.54 1.79 -5.35
N LEU A 159 -17.79 0.64 -4.69
CA LEU A 159 -18.74 -0.36 -5.17
C LEU A 159 -20.17 0.21 -5.30
N SER A 160 -20.64 0.98 -4.31
CA SER A 160 -21.98 1.59 -4.36
C SER A 160 -22.15 2.58 -5.53
N LEU A 161 -21.06 3.17 -6.01
CA LEU A 161 -21.02 4.06 -7.17
C LEU A 161 -20.78 3.32 -8.50
N GLY A 162 -20.77 1.98 -8.50
CA GLY A 162 -20.51 1.16 -9.67
C GLY A 162 -19.05 1.17 -10.12
N SER A 163 -18.11 1.54 -9.23
CA SER A 163 -16.68 1.58 -9.49
C SER A 163 -15.94 0.51 -8.69
N THR A 164 -14.89 -0.08 -9.26
CA THR A 164 -14.03 -1.07 -8.59
C THR A 164 -12.65 -0.50 -8.30
N ARG A 165 -12.57 0.80 -8.00
CA ARG A 165 -11.29 1.52 -7.83
C ARG A 165 -10.46 0.95 -6.68
N TRP A 166 -11.10 0.75 -5.54
CA TRP A 166 -10.48 0.25 -4.31
C TRP A 166 -10.51 -1.28 -4.28
N THR A 167 -9.64 -1.91 -5.06
CA THR A 167 -9.61 -3.37 -5.20
C THR A 167 -8.94 -4.03 -4.00
N ALA A 168 -9.61 -5.02 -3.40
CA ALA A 168 -9.02 -5.87 -2.39
C ALA A 168 -8.21 -7.01 -3.03
N ARG A 169 -6.94 -7.18 -2.63
CA ARG A 169 -6.07 -8.27 -3.08
C ARG A 169 -5.67 -9.17 -1.92
N PRO A 170 -5.32 -10.45 -2.17
CA PRO A 170 -4.78 -11.34 -1.13
C PRO A 170 -3.58 -10.75 -0.36
N LYS A 171 -2.81 -9.85 -0.98
CA LYS A 171 -1.68 -9.20 -0.32
C LYS A 171 -2.08 -8.21 0.78
N GLN A 172 -3.31 -7.68 0.76
CA GLN A 172 -3.83 -6.87 1.87
C GLN A 172 -4.10 -7.72 3.11
N HIS A 173 -4.54 -8.96 2.92
CA HIS A 173 -4.65 -9.92 4.02
C HIS A 173 -3.26 -10.37 4.51
N GLN A 174 -2.27 -10.49 3.61
CA GLN A 174 -0.88 -10.70 4.05
C GLN A 174 -0.35 -9.55 4.92
N LEU A 175 -0.75 -8.30 4.66
CA LEU A 175 -0.42 -7.16 5.52
C LEU A 175 -1.02 -7.31 6.92
N GLU A 176 -2.25 -7.83 7.04
CA GLU A 176 -2.87 -8.15 8.34
C GLU A 176 -1.99 -9.09 9.15
N HIS A 177 -1.57 -10.23 8.56
CA HIS A 177 -0.69 -11.17 9.24
C HIS A 177 0.65 -10.55 9.63
N LEU A 178 1.24 -9.73 8.75
CA LEU A 178 2.50 -9.04 9.06
C LEU A 178 2.37 -8.12 10.27
N VAL A 179 1.22 -7.46 10.45
CA VAL A 179 1.00 -6.58 11.60
C VAL A 179 0.60 -7.38 12.84
N LEU A 180 -0.43 -8.23 12.74
CA LEU A 180 -1.01 -8.88 13.90
C LEU A 180 -0.18 -10.06 14.39
N ASP A 181 0.32 -10.90 13.49
CA ASP A 181 1.07 -12.10 13.89
C ASP A 181 2.57 -11.79 14.01
N PHE A 182 3.19 -11.23 12.98
CA PHE A 182 4.63 -11.04 12.99
C PHE A 182 5.03 -9.89 13.90
N ALA A 183 4.46 -8.71 13.69
CA ALA A 183 4.83 -7.55 14.48
C ALA A 183 4.30 -7.59 15.91
N CYS A 184 3.03 -7.97 16.15
CA CYS A 184 2.47 -7.92 17.51
C CYS A 184 2.73 -9.18 18.33
N VAL A 185 2.72 -10.38 17.72
CA VAL A 185 3.00 -11.63 18.47
C VAL A 185 4.49 -11.93 18.49
N LEU A 186 5.15 -11.97 17.33
CA LEU A 186 6.58 -12.33 17.25
C LEU A 186 7.53 -11.16 17.48
N ARG A 187 7.00 -9.93 17.59
CA ARG A 187 7.78 -8.70 17.81
C ARG A 187 8.80 -8.43 16.70
N THR A 188 8.60 -8.99 15.50
CA THR A 188 9.49 -8.77 14.37
C THR A 188 9.06 -7.55 13.57
N ASN A 189 10.01 -6.71 13.16
CA ASN A 189 9.72 -5.57 12.32
C ASN A 189 9.53 -6.05 10.86
N PRO A 190 8.33 -5.89 10.26
CA PRO A 190 8.02 -6.40 8.92
C PRO A 190 8.95 -5.88 7.82
N ARG A 191 9.59 -4.73 8.05
CA ARG A 191 10.62 -4.15 7.17
C ARG A 191 11.72 -5.15 6.83
N HIS A 192 12.12 -5.95 7.82
CA HIS A 192 13.22 -6.89 7.78
C HIS A 192 12.80 -8.32 7.37
N ASP A 193 11.50 -8.63 7.44
CA ASP A 193 10.97 -9.98 7.16
C ASP A 193 10.73 -10.25 5.67
N ALA A 194 10.77 -9.21 4.84
CA ALA A 194 10.47 -9.33 3.41
C ALA A 194 11.42 -10.26 2.64
N ASN A 195 12.61 -10.55 3.16
CA ASN A 195 13.54 -11.49 2.54
C ASN A 195 13.03 -12.93 2.60
N TYR A 196 12.15 -13.26 3.56
CA TYR A 196 11.54 -14.58 3.70
C TYR A 196 10.26 -14.75 2.88
N MET A 197 9.69 -13.65 2.39
CA MET A 197 8.44 -13.64 1.63
C MET A 197 8.65 -13.47 0.12
N GLY A 198 9.91 -13.41 -0.34
CA GLY A 198 10.25 -13.29 -1.76
C GLY A 198 10.12 -14.62 -2.50
N GLU A 199 9.86 -14.54 -3.81
CA GLU A 199 9.88 -15.69 -4.74
C GLU A 199 11.17 -16.50 -4.63
N ASP A 200 12.29 -15.84 -4.31
CA ASP A 200 13.59 -16.47 -4.17
C ASP A 200 13.74 -17.27 -2.85
N ALA A 201 13.05 -16.88 -1.78
CA ALA A 201 12.93 -17.68 -0.57
C ALA A 201 12.02 -18.89 -0.80
N VAL A 202 10.90 -18.70 -1.52
CA VAL A 202 10.03 -19.80 -1.96
C VAL A 202 10.79 -20.77 -2.85
N ARG A 203 11.62 -20.27 -3.77
CA ARG A 203 12.50 -21.09 -4.63
C ARG A 203 13.51 -21.87 -3.80
N ARG A 204 14.21 -21.23 -2.84
CA ARG A 204 15.18 -21.91 -1.96
C ARG A 204 14.52 -22.95 -1.07
N ALA A 205 13.37 -22.64 -0.48
CA ALA A 205 12.58 -23.59 0.29
C ALA A 205 12.10 -24.76 -0.58
N LYS A 206 11.69 -24.51 -1.82
CA LYS A 206 11.33 -25.55 -2.79
C LYS A 206 12.52 -26.43 -3.15
N ILE A 207 13.70 -25.84 -3.40
CA ILE A 207 14.93 -26.60 -3.66
C ILE A 207 15.25 -27.51 -2.47
N LEU A 208 15.26 -26.96 -1.25
CA LEU A 208 15.47 -27.75 -0.03
C LEU A 208 14.44 -28.87 0.11
N ALA A 209 13.16 -28.57 -0.04
CA ALA A 209 12.08 -29.56 0.08
C ALA A 209 12.20 -30.67 -0.97
N VAL A 210 12.53 -30.32 -2.23
CA VAL A 210 12.74 -31.29 -3.31
C VAL A 210 13.99 -32.13 -3.05
N SER A 211 15.06 -31.56 -2.52
CA SER A 211 16.27 -32.29 -2.17
C SER A 211 16.08 -33.19 -0.94
N SER A 212 15.21 -32.82 0.00
CA SER A 212 14.93 -33.63 1.20
C SER A 212 13.99 -34.80 0.89
N HIS A 213 12.85 -34.55 0.23
CA HIS A 213 11.87 -35.60 -0.10
C HIS A 213 11.05 -35.26 -1.36
N PRO A 214 11.60 -35.49 -2.57
CA PRO A 214 11.05 -34.98 -3.83
C PRO A 214 9.64 -35.51 -4.16
N LEU A 215 9.30 -36.73 -3.70
CA LEU A 215 8.01 -37.38 -3.99
C LEU A 215 6.80 -36.73 -3.31
N TYR A 216 7.00 -35.93 -2.26
CA TYR A 216 5.90 -35.42 -1.43
C TYR A 216 5.64 -33.92 -1.57
N VAL A 217 6.58 -33.15 -2.12
CA VAL A 217 6.47 -31.68 -2.25
C VAL A 217 5.35 -31.28 -3.21
N SER A 218 5.26 -31.93 -4.37
CA SER A 218 4.25 -31.63 -5.39
C SER A 218 2.84 -31.94 -4.90
N ARG A 219 2.63 -33.06 -4.21
CA ARG A 219 1.33 -33.43 -3.60
C ARG A 219 0.90 -32.44 -2.53
N HIS A 220 1.80 -32.01 -1.64
CA HIS A 220 1.44 -31.08 -0.55
C HIS A 220 1.08 -29.68 -1.07
N VAL A 221 1.79 -29.18 -2.08
CA VAL A 221 1.50 -27.89 -2.72
C VAL A 221 0.18 -27.97 -3.51
N LEU A 222 -0.03 -29.03 -4.29
CA LEU A 222 -1.29 -29.28 -4.99
C LEU A 222 -2.47 -29.43 -4.04
N LEU A 223 -2.30 -30.10 -2.89
CA LEU A 223 -3.37 -30.26 -1.90
C LEU A 223 -3.75 -28.92 -1.26
N LYS A 224 -2.76 -28.07 -0.92
CA LYS A 224 -3.03 -26.71 -0.40
C LYS A 224 -3.71 -25.81 -1.43
N TYR A 225 -3.26 -25.84 -2.69
CA TYR A 225 -3.91 -25.10 -3.77
C TYR A 225 -5.32 -25.65 -4.06
N ALA A 226 -5.49 -26.97 -4.07
CA ALA A 226 -6.78 -27.61 -4.28
C ALA A 226 -7.76 -27.22 -3.17
N LEU A 227 -7.38 -27.29 -1.89
CA LEU A 227 -8.20 -26.83 -0.77
C LEU A 227 -8.59 -25.35 -0.90
N GLN A 228 -7.64 -24.50 -1.29
CA GLN A 228 -7.89 -23.07 -1.45
C GLN A 228 -8.79 -22.71 -2.64
N VAL A 229 -8.80 -23.54 -3.69
CA VAL A 229 -9.66 -23.39 -4.88
C VAL A 229 -11.01 -24.10 -4.72
N SER A 230 -11.09 -25.16 -3.92
CA SER A 230 -12.29 -25.98 -3.74
C SER A 230 -13.16 -25.60 -2.53
N LEU A 231 -12.62 -24.84 -1.57
CA LEU A 231 -13.44 -24.19 -0.55
C LEU A 231 -14.13 -22.97 -1.16
N ARG A 232 -15.39 -23.16 -1.57
CA ARG A 232 -16.32 -22.04 -1.82
C ARG A 232 -16.54 -21.33 -0.50
N TYR A 233 -16.04 -20.10 -0.38
CA TYR A 233 -16.48 -19.18 0.66
C TYR A 233 -18.01 -19.09 0.61
N ARG A 234 -18.68 -19.53 1.68
CA ARG A 234 -20.07 -19.24 1.99
C ARG A 234 -20.08 -18.16 3.06
#